data_AF-A0A9E1VU90-F1
#
_entry.id   AF-A0A9E1VU90-F1
#
_cell.length_a   1.000
_cell.length_b   1.000
_cell.length_c   1.000
_cell.angle_alpha   90.00
_cell.angle_beta   90.00
_cell.angle_gamma   90.00
#
_symmetry.space_group_name_H-M   'P 1'
#
loop_
_entity.id
_entity.type
_entity.pdbx_description
1 polymer ?
#
loop_
_entity_poly.entity_id
_entity_poly.type
_entity_poly.pdbx_seq_one_letter_code
_entity_poly.pdbx_strand_id
1 'polypeptide(L)'
;MVKQISPSISTIFTPEGQSLEQKKRLRKRHRKEYAFKTFGRASVTLALGILFILLGAISLKGLPAFFVTEIKISVYFNPEHRLADPVKKYDAYQEMIAVSLSQKFTDKLSSEDKTALINLVSLGTLKTIHAMTSENPSLWGNRRELWVPVSNALSDYLKGKKNGKLTEKQKEWVQDFQSHHDLRTSFRTSFFTNSDSQEPELAGILGAVFGSIFTLMIALAIAFP
;
A
#
# COMPACT_ATOMS: atom_id res chain seq x y z
N MET A 1 -47.49 -80.60 -45.75
CA MET A 1 -46.48 -79.61 -45.34
C MET A 1 -46.57 -78.44 -46.34
N VAL A 2 -47.35 -77.38 -46.04
CA VAL A 2 -46.87 -76.00 -45.70
C VAL A 2 -46.36 -75.26 -46.97
N LYS A 3 -46.78 -74.05 -47.38
CA LYS A 3 -47.53 -72.92 -46.78
C LYS A 3 -48.01 -71.98 -47.90
N GLN A 4 -49.13 -71.30 -47.68
CA GLN A 4 -49.59 -70.10 -48.41
C GLN A 4 -48.65 -68.90 -48.20
N ILE A 5 -48.58 -68.01 -49.19
CA ILE A 5 -48.04 -66.64 -49.05
C ILE A 5 -49.14 -65.67 -49.50
N SER A 6 -49.54 -64.78 -48.58
CA SER A 6 -50.34 -63.56 -48.84
C SER A 6 -49.51 -62.33 -48.42
N PRO A 7 -49.74 -61.15 -49.02
CA PRO A 7 -48.86 -59.98 -48.90
C PRO A 7 -49.21 -59.10 -47.68
N SER A 8 -48.20 -58.50 -47.05
CA SER A 8 -48.37 -57.55 -45.95
C SER A 8 -48.43 -56.10 -46.48
N ILE A 9 -49.61 -55.47 -46.33
CA ILE A 9 -49.79 -54.02 -46.42
C ILE A 9 -49.41 -53.43 -45.05
N SER A 10 -48.43 -52.53 -45.01
CA SER A 10 -48.16 -51.71 -43.82
C SER A 10 -48.56 -50.26 -44.08
N THR A 11 -49.64 -49.86 -43.42
CA THR A 11 -50.21 -48.52 -43.31
C THR A 11 -49.23 -47.53 -42.66
N ILE A 12 -49.12 -46.34 -43.26
CA ILE A 12 -48.33 -45.20 -42.78
C ILE A 12 -49.10 -44.52 -41.64
N PHE A 13 -48.49 -44.42 -40.45
CA PHE A 13 -49.00 -43.65 -39.31
C PHE A 13 -48.18 -42.36 -39.15
N THR A 14 -48.76 -41.20 -39.46
CA THR A 14 -48.16 -39.88 -39.23
C THR A 14 -48.73 -39.24 -37.95
N PRO A 15 -47.93 -38.91 -36.92
CA PRO A 15 -48.42 -38.33 -35.68
C PRO A 15 -48.28 -36.80 -35.68
N GLU A 16 -49.27 -36.09 -36.20
CA GLU A 16 -49.25 -34.61 -36.28
C GLU A 16 -49.52 -33.95 -34.90
N GLY A 17 -50.34 -34.58 -34.05
CA GLY A 17 -50.72 -34.09 -32.71
C GLY A 17 -49.69 -34.27 -31.61
N GLN A 18 -48.76 -35.24 -31.73
CA GLN A 18 -47.71 -35.46 -30.73
C GLN A 18 -46.59 -34.40 -30.80
N SER A 19 -46.45 -33.70 -31.94
CA SER A 19 -45.38 -32.73 -32.15
C SER A 19 -45.59 -31.42 -31.37
N LEU A 20 -46.83 -30.99 -31.14
CA LEU A 20 -47.15 -29.72 -30.45
C LEU A 20 -46.95 -29.81 -28.93
N GLU A 21 -47.37 -30.92 -28.32
CA GLU A 21 -47.12 -31.25 -26.90
C GLU A 21 -45.62 -31.40 -26.62
N GLN A 22 -44.90 -32.14 -27.48
CA GLN A 22 -43.44 -32.27 -27.39
C GLN A 22 -42.72 -30.93 -27.55
N LYS A 23 -43.12 -30.08 -28.51
CA LYS A 23 -42.57 -28.72 -28.69
C LYS A 23 -42.82 -27.82 -27.48
N LYS A 24 -44.02 -27.85 -26.86
CA LYS A 24 -44.31 -27.09 -25.63
C LYS A 24 -43.43 -27.55 -24.45
N ARG A 25 -43.22 -28.86 -24.31
CA ARG A 25 -42.40 -29.46 -23.24
C ARG A 25 -40.91 -29.14 -23.42
N LEU A 26 -40.40 -29.17 -24.64
CA LEU A 26 -39.03 -28.74 -25.00
C LEU A 26 -38.82 -27.25 -24.72
N ARG A 27 -39.76 -26.39 -25.12
CA ARG A 27 -39.69 -24.94 -24.90
C ARG A 27 -39.67 -24.56 -23.41
N LYS A 28 -40.35 -25.33 -22.55
CA LYS A 28 -40.32 -25.16 -21.08
C LYS A 28 -38.96 -25.51 -20.48
N ARG A 29 -38.23 -26.49 -21.05
CA ARG A 29 -36.87 -26.86 -20.63
C ARG A 29 -35.83 -25.83 -21.07
N HIS A 30 -35.91 -25.39 -22.32
CA HIS A 30 -34.99 -24.38 -22.87
C HIS A 30 -35.08 -23.03 -22.16
N ARG A 31 -36.26 -22.63 -21.67
CA ARG A 31 -36.41 -21.41 -20.85
C ARG A 31 -35.65 -21.49 -19.52
N LYS A 32 -35.71 -22.64 -18.83
CA LYS A 32 -34.97 -22.86 -17.57
C LYS A 32 -33.47 -22.95 -17.81
N GLU A 33 -33.07 -23.59 -18.91
CA GLU A 33 -31.67 -23.68 -19.32
C GLU A 33 -31.09 -22.30 -19.71
N TYR A 34 -31.86 -21.49 -20.44
CA TYR A 34 -31.49 -20.12 -20.78
C TYR A 34 -31.33 -19.27 -19.52
N ALA A 35 -32.31 -19.33 -18.61
CA ALA A 35 -32.24 -18.62 -17.33
C ALA A 35 -31.00 -19.04 -16.53
N PHE A 36 -30.73 -20.34 -16.39
CA PHE A 36 -29.54 -20.84 -15.68
C PHE A 36 -28.23 -20.34 -16.30
N LYS A 37 -28.11 -20.40 -17.64
CA LYS A 37 -26.93 -19.88 -18.37
C LYS A 37 -26.78 -18.37 -18.22
N THR A 38 -27.87 -17.61 -18.26
CA THR A 38 -27.81 -16.15 -18.06
C THR A 38 -27.45 -15.78 -16.64
N PHE A 39 -27.99 -16.47 -15.63
CA PHE A 39 -27.63 -16.23 -14.23
C PHE A 39 -26.17 -16.60 -13.95
N GLY A 40 -25.67 -17.70 -14.51
CA GLY A 40 -24.26 -18.07 -14.39
C GLY A 40 -23.31 -17.08 -15.06
N ARG A 41 -23.63 -16.61 -16.28
CA ARG A 41 -22.83 -15.58 -16.95
C ARG A 41 -22.91 -14.24 -16.22
N ALA A 42 -24.08 -13.88 -15.71
CA ALA A 42 -24.28 -12.65 -14.94
C ALA A 42 -23.49 -12.69 -13.62
N SER A 43 -23.49 -13.81 -12.88
CA SER A 43 -22.74 -13.92 -11.62
C SER A 43 -21.23 -13.85 -11.83
N VAL A 44 -20.70 -14.52 -12.86
CA VAL A 44 -19.26 -14.43 -13.21
C VAL A 44 -18.89 -13.01 -13.63
N THR A 45 -19.72 -12.37 -14.45
CA THR A 45 -19.48 -10.98 -14.89
C THR A 45 -19.51 -10.02 -13.71
N LEU A 46 -20.47 -10.19 -12.79
CA LEU A 46 -20.57 -9.39 -11.58
C LEU A 46 -19.36 -9.60 -10.67
N ALA A 47 -18.91 -10.85 -10.48
CA ALA A 47 -17.73 -11.16 -9.69
C ALA A 47 -16.47 -10.51 -10.27
N LEU A 48 -16.26 -10.59 -11.59
CA LEU A 48 -15.16 -9.90 -12.27
C LEU A 48 -15.28 -8.39 -12.16
N GLY A 49 -16.49 -7.84 -12.30
CA GLY A 49 -16.73 -6.40 -12.14
C GLY A 49 -16.35 -5.91 -10.74
N ILE A 50 -16.77 -6.61 -9.69
CA ILE A 50 -16.40 -6.30 -8.30
C ILE A 50 -14.87 -6.41 -8.12
N LEU A 51 -14.24 -7.44 -8.68
CA LEU A 51 -12.78 -7.60 -8.63
C LEU A 51 -12.06 -6.40 -9.23
N PHE A 52 -12.45 -5.93 -10.42
CA PHE A 52 -11.85 -4.76 -11.05
C PHE A 52 -12.09 -3.48 -10.24
N ILE A 53 -13.28 -3.30 -9.66
CA ILE A 53 -13.57 -2.15 -8.79
C ILE A 53 -12.67 -2.17 -7.56
N LEU A 54 -12.53 -3.32 -6.90
CA LEU A 54 -11.66 -3.47 -5.73
C LEU A 54 -10.20 -3.24 -6.09
N LEU A 55 -9.72 -3.85 -7.18
CA LEU A 55 -8.34 -3.69 -7.64
C LEU A 55 -8.03 -2.23 -8.00
N GLY A 56 -8.95 -1.55 -8.70
CA GLY A 56 -8.83 -0.13 -9.01
C GLY A 56 -8.80 0.73 -7.76
N ALA A 57 -9.70 0.47 -6.80
CA ALA A 57 -9.74 1.19 -5.53
C ALA A 57 -8.46 1.00 -4.71
N ILE A 58 -7.92 -0.21 -4.64
CA ILE A 58 -6.66 -0.51 -3.95
C ILE A 58 -5.49 0.18 -4.65
N SER A 59 -5.42 0.10 -5.98
CA SER A 59 -4.35 0.73 -6.76
C SER A 59 -4.33 2.25 -6.56
N LEU A 60 -5.48 2.92 -6.67
CA LEU A 60 -5.60 4.36 -6.47
C LEU A 60 -5.27 4.78 -5.03
N LYS A 61 -5.72 4.01 -4.03
CA LYS A 61 -5.42 4.27 -2.61
C LYS A 61 -3.96 3.97 -2.25
N GLY A 62 -3.29 3.11 -3.01
CA GLY A 62 -1.88 2.73 -2.82
C GLY A 62 -0.90 3.72 -3.44
N LEU A 63 -1.26 4.44 -4.51
CA LEU A 63 -0.36 5.39 -5.18
C LEU A 63 0.32 6.41 -4.23
N PRO A 64 -0.39 7.02 -3.25
CA PRO A 64 0.24 7.96 -2.33
C PRO A 64 1.31 7.35 -1.41
N ALA A 65 1.36 6.02 -1.26
CA ALA A 65 2.37 5.35 -0.42
C ALA A 65 3.77 5.40 -1.04
N PHE A 66 3.87 5.57 -2.36
CA PHE A 66 5.16 5.69 -3.05
C PHE A 66 5.81 7.07 -2.89
N PHE A 67 5.07 8.05 -2.39
CA PHE A 67 5.51 9.42 -2.24
C PHE A 67 5.60 9.80 -0.76
N VAL A 68 6.80 10.19 -0.34
CA VAL A 68 7.04 10.68 1.02
C VAL A 68 7.35 12.17 0.97
N THR A 69 6.88 12.91 1.97
CA THR A 69 7.31 14.29 2.15
C THR A 69 8.57 14.30 3.01
N GLU A 70 9.58 15.02 2.55
CA GLU A 70 10.88 15.16 3.20
C GLU A 70 11.14 16.62 3.52
N ILE A 71 11.81 16.84 4.64
CA ILE A 71 12.32 18.14 5.08
C ILE A 71 13.84 18.18 4.95
N LYS A 72 14.37 19.30 4.46
CA LYS A 72 15.80 19.54 4.35
C LYS A 72 16.35 19.99 5.71
N ILE A 73 17.30 19.24 6.24
CA ILE A 73 18.00 19.58 7.48
C ILE A 73 19.52 19.57 7.29
N SER A 74 20.21 20.52 7.93
CA SER A 74 21.67 20.61 7.90
C SER A 74 22.25 20.02 9.18
N VAL A 75 22.50 18.70 9.17
CA VAL A 75 22.93 17.97 10.36
C VAL A 75 24.42 18.14 10.57
N TYR A 76 24.79 18.68 11.73
CA TYR A 76 26.16 18.69 12.21
C TYR A 76 26.42 17.45 13.06
N PHE A 77 27.35 16.61 12.61
CA PHE A 77 27.72 15.38 13.31
C PHE A 77 28.77 15.69 14.37
N ASN A 78 28.33 16.12 15.56
CA ASN A 78 29.25 16.46 16.65
C ASN A 78 30.11 15.24 17.04
N PRO A 79 31.46 15.29 16.92
CA PRO A 79 32.35 14.20 17.29
C PRO A 79 32.18 13.70 18.72
N GLU A 80 31.74 14.54 19.65
CA GLU A 80 31.54 14.15 21.06
C GLU A 80 30.48 13.05 21.21
N HIS A 81 29.47 13.04 20.34
CA HIS A 81 28.43 12.01 20.35
C HIS A 81 28.90 10.66 19.77
N ARG A 82 30.07 10.59 19.14
CA ARG A 82 30.64 9.33 18.63
C ARG A 82 30.93 8.33 19.75
N LEU A 83 31.36 8.85 20.90
CA LEU A 83 31.72 8.06 22.08
C LEU A 83 30.55 7.89 23.06
N ALA A 84 29.35 8.36 22.69
CA ALA A 84 28.18 8.19 23.53
C ALA A 84 27.92 6.71 23.80
N ASP A 85 27.62 6.39 25.07
CA ASP A 85 27.25 5.04 25.49
C ASP A 85 26.15 4.46 24.58
N PRO A 86 26.17 3.15 24.29
CA PRO A 86 25.17 2.50 23.45
C PRO A 86 23.73 2.80 23.87
N VAL A 87 23.51 3.02 25.17
CA VAL A 87 22.21 3.35 25.77
C VAL A 87 21.73 4.77 25.41
N LYS A 88 22.65 5.73 25.22
CA LYS A 88 22.33 7.15 24.98
C LYS A 88 22.52 7.62 23.54
N LYS A 89 22.87 6.71 22.62
CA LYS A 89 23.10 7.06 21.20
C LYS A 89 21.87 7.66 20.54
N TYR A 90 20.68 7.16 20.85
CA TYR A 90 19.43 7.68 20.27
C TYR A 90 19.14 9.10 20.75
N ASP A 91 19.37 9.40 22.02
CA ASP A 91 19.21 10.74 22.58
C ASP A 91 20.17 11.74 21.92
N ALA A 92 21.42 11.32 21.69
CA ALA A 92 22.41 12.14 20.99
C ALA A 92 22.00 12.44 19.54
N TYR A 93 21.44 11.46 18.81
CA TYR A 93 20.92 11.70 17.46
C TYR A 93 19.70 12.63 17.46
N GLN A 94 18.81 12.49 18.45
CA GLN A 94 17.68 13.41 18.63
C GLN A 94 18.16 14.84 18.88
N GLU A 95 19.15 15.02 19.74
CA GLU A 95 19.76 16.32 20.01
C GLU A 95 20.37 16.94 18.75
N MET A 96 21.10 16.15 17.96
CA MET A 96 21.65 16.61 16.68
C MET A 96 20.56 17.11 15.73
N ILE A 97 19.45 16.39 15.60
CA ILE A 97 18.30 16.81 14.78
C ILE A 97 17.67 18.08 15.36
N ALA A 98 17.46 18.12 16.67
CA ALA A 98 16.86 19.26 17.37
C ALA A 98 17.65 20.54 17.12
N VAL A 99 18.98 20.48 17.30
CA VAL A 99 19.90 21.60 17.07
C VAL A 99 19.86 22.01 15.60
N SER A 100 19.84 21.06 14.67
CA SER A 100 19.83 21.33 13.23
C SER A 100 18.55 22.00 12.76
N LEU A 101 17.40 21.60 13.31
CA LEU A 101 16.11 22.25 13.06
C LEU A 101 16.04 23.63 13.73
N SER A 102 16.55 23.74 14.96
CA SER A 102 16.53 24.98 15.73
C SER A 102 17.38 26.09 15.12
N GLN A 103 18.45 25.76 14.39
CA GLN A 103 19.36 26.74 13.78
C GLN A 103 18.68 27.69 12.78
N LYS A 104 17.51 27.31 12.23
CA LYS A 104 16.74 28.15 11.32
C LYS A 104 15.91 29.21 12.06
N PHE A 105 15.71 29.06 13.37
CA PHE A 105 14.95 29.99 14.18
C PHE A 105 15.91 30.90 14.97
N THR A 106 15.69 32.21 14.88
CA THR A 106 16.49 33.22 15.58
C THR A 106 16.20 33.25 17.09
N ASP A 107 15.00 32.80 17.49
CA ASP A 107 14.57 32.82 18.89
C ASP A 107 15.07 31.60 19.67
N LYS A 108 15.38 31.83 20.96
CA LYS A 108 15.83 30.78 21.86
C LYS A 108 14.66 29.84 22.19
N LEU A 109 14.58 28.73 21.46
CA LEU A 109 13.58 27.68 21.67
C LEU A 109 13.70 27.06 23.07
N SER A 110 12.55 26.86 23.73
CA SER A 110 12.44 26.10 24.97
C SER A 110 12.78 24.62 24.73
N SER A 111 13.11 23.88 25.80
CA SER A 111 13.26 22.41 25.72
C SER A 111 12.00 21.72 25.20
N GLU A 112 10.81 22.23 25.54
CA GLU A 112 9.54 21.72 25.03
C GLU A 112 9.39 21.97 23.53
N ASP A 113 9.80 23.15 23.06
CA ASP A 113 9.73 23.50 21.64
C ASP A 113 10.70 22.66 20.81
N LYS A 114 11.89 22.36 21.34
CA LYS A 114 12.85 21.44 20.70
C LYS A 114 12.25 20.05 20.50
N THR A 115 11.60 19.50 21.52
CA THR A 115 10.89 18.22 21.41
C THR A 115 9.77 18.29 20.37
N ALA A 116 8.99 19.37 20.36
CA ALA A 116 7.93 19.58 19.39
C ALA A 116 8.46 19.70 17.94
N LEU A 117 9.63 20.29 17.73
CA LEU A 117 10.33 20.33 16.44
C LEU A 117 10.80 18.95 15.99
N ILE A 118 11.42 18.17 16.88
CA ILE A 118 11.86 16.80 16.55
C ILE A 118 10.67 15.95 16.12
N ASN A 119 9.51 16.12 16.75
CA ASN A 119 8.26 15.41 16.40
C ASN A 119 7.70 15.76 15.01
N LEU A 120 8.23 16.77 14.32
CA LEU A 120 7.90 17.05 12.91
C LEU A 120 8.65 16.12 11.94
N VAL A 121 9.73 15.49 12.40
CA VAL A 121 10.55 14.55 11.62
C VAL A 121 10.17 13.10 12.00
N SER A 122 10.26 12.17 11.06
CA SER A 122 9.99 10.75 11.33
C SER A 122 11.09 10.15 12.22
N LEU A 123 10.66 9.29 13.16
CA LEU A 123 11.53 8.65 14.14
C LEU A 123 12.59 7.76 13.49
N GLY A 124 12.32 7.12 12.35
CA GLY A 124 13.29 6.31 11.64
C GLY A 124 14.42 7.13 10.99
N THR A 125 14.36 8.46 11.04
CA THR A 125 15.54 9.32 10.78
C THR A 125 16.67 8.99 11.75
N LEU A 126 16.37 8.65 13.01
CA LEU A 126 17.38 8.24 13.99
C LEU A 126 18.09 6.95 13.56
N LYS A 127 17.32 5.96 13.08
CA LYS A 127 17.87 4.71 12.53
C LYS A 127 18.74 4.99 11.30
N THR A 128 18.32 5.93 10.45
CA THR A 128 19.06 6.33 9.24
C THR A 128 20.40 6.98 9.61
N ILE A 129 20.41 7.94 10.54
CA ILE A 129 21.63 8.58 11.04
C ILE A 129 22.55 7.53 11.70
N HIS A 130 21.99 6.60 12.46
CA HIS A 130 22.75 5.51 13.06
C HIS A 130 23.45 4.63 12.01
N ALA A 131 22.72 4.20 10.97
CA ALA A 131 23.28 3.42 9.87
C ALA A 131 24.40 4.19 9.15
N MET A 132 24.15 5.46 8.78
CA MET A 132 25.14 6.31 8.11
C MET A 132 26.42 6.51 8.93
N THR A 133 26.29 6.77 10.23
CA THR A 133 27.44 6.98 11.13
C THR A 133 28.21 5.69 11.44
N SER A 134 27.54 4.54 11.36
CA SER A 134 28.16 3.23 11.53
C SER A 134 28.93 2.80 10.28
N GLU A 135 28.35 3.04 9.09
CA GLU A 135 28.98 2.72 7.81
C GLU A 135 30.13 3.67 7.47
N ASN A 136 29.99 4.97 7.79
CA ASN A 136 30.96 6.00 7.45
C ASN A 136 31.38 6.83 8.68
N PRO A 137 32.39 6.37 9.45
CA PRO A 137 32.89 7.11 10.62
C PRO A 137 33.54 8.47 10.30
N SER A 138 33.82 8.77 9.02
CA SER A 138 34.34 10.07 8.57
C SER A 138 33.29 11.20 8.60
N LEU A 139 32.02 10.87 8.84
CA LEU A 139 30.96 11.88 8.94
C LEU A 139 31.09 12.74 10.20
N TRP A 140 31.68 12.21 11.27
CA TRP A 140 31.90 12.95 12.51
C TRP A 140 32.81 14.17 12.29
N GLY A 141 32.38 15.32 12.79
CA GLY A 141 33.05 16.62 12.63
C GLY A 141 32.60 17.41 11.40
N ASN A 142 31.77 16.81 10.54
CA ASN A 142 31.29 17.45 9.33
C ASN A 142 29.80 17.80 9.41
N ARG A 143 29.40 18.80 8.63
CA ARG A 143 28.00 19.15 8.39
C ARG A 143 27.55 18.54 7.06
N ARG A 144 26.39 17.88 7.05
CA ARG A 144 25.78 17.33 5.84
C ARG A 144 24.34 17.77 5.73
N GLU A 145 23.94 18.14 4.53
CA GLU A 145 22.53 18.35 4.23
C GLU A 145 21.86 17.01 3.97
N LEU A 146 20.79 16.73 4.71
CA LEU A 146 20.02 15.51 4.61
C LEU A 146 18.56 15.84 4.33
N TRP A 147 17.97 15.03 3.47
CA TRP A 147 16.52 15.01 3.27
C TRP A 147 15.96 13.90 4.14
N VAL A 148 15.16 14.28 5.13
CA VAL A 148 14.63 13.33 6.10
C VAL A 148 13.12 13.30 6.01
N PRO A 149 12.48 12.12 6.12
CA PRO A 149 11.04 12.01 6.06
C PRO A 149 10.39 12.80 7.21
N VAL A 150 9.28 13.47 6.93
CA VAL A 150 8.47 14.12 7.96
C VAL A 150 7.65 13.09 8.74
N SER A 151 7.19 13.46 9.94
CA SER A 151 6.34 12.59 10.75
C SER A 151 4.95 12.39 10.12
N ASN A 152 4.26 11.32 10.52
CA ASN A 152 2.90 11.03 10.04
C ASN A 152 1.92 12.18 10.29
N ALA A 153 1.99 12.82 11.46
CA ALA A 153 1.13 13.95 11.80
C ALA A 153 1.34 15.13 10.83
N LEU A 154 2.60 15.44 10.50
CA LEU A 154 2.93 16.50 9.55
C LEU A 154 2.53 16.10 8.11
N SER A 155 2.83 14.88 7.68
CA SER A 155 2.45 14.37 6.36
C SER A 155 0.94 14.43 6.13
N ASP A 156 0.15 14.03 7.13
CA ASP A 156 -1.31 14.08 7.06
C ASP A 156 -1.83 15.52 7.08
N TYR A 157 -1.20 16.43 7.86
CA TYR A 157 -1.53 17.86 7.84
C TYR A 157 -1.30 18.49 6.46
N LEU A 158 -0.14 18.24 5.86
CA LEU A 158 0.20 18.74 4.51
C LEU A 158 -0.73 18.19 3.43
N LYS A 159 -1.25 16.96 3.62
CA LYS A 159 -2.24 16.32 2.74
C LYS A 159 -3.69 16.74 3.05
N GLY A 160 -3.91 17.67 3.99
CA GLY A 160 -5.24 18.16 4.36
C GLY A 160 -6.13 17.12 5.06
N LYS A 161 -5.55 16.07 5.64
CA LYS A 161 -6.29 15.02 6.33
C LYS A 161 -6.59 15.41 7.77
N LYS A 162 -7.75 14.97 8.28
CA LYS A 162 -8.21 15.27 9.66
C LYS A 162 -7.32 14.71 10.78
N ASN A 163 -6.44 13.75 10.47
CA ASN A 163 -5.54 13.11 11.45
C ASN A 163 -4.27 13.91 11.73
N GLY A 164 -3.96 14.94 10.93
CA GLY A 164 -2.81 15.81 11.10
C GLY A 164 -2.98 16.79 12.28
N LYS A 165 -2.91 16.28 13.51
CA LYS A 165 -2.97 17.10 14.72
C LYS A 165 -1.60 17.70 15.01
N LEU A 166 -1.40 18.93 14.58
CA LEU A 166 -0.25 19.76 14.93
C LEU A 166 -0.68 20.87 15.90
N THR A 167 0.19 21.23 16.83
CA THR A 167 -0.01 22.41 17.68
C THR A 167 0.10 23.69 16.84
N GLU A 168 -0.44 24.82 17.32
CA GLU A 168 -0.37 26.09 16.57
C GLU A 168 1.07 26.50 16.27
N LYS A 169 1.98 26.38 17.25
CA LYS A 169 3.42 26.61 17.05
C LYS A 169 4.03 25.72 15.94
N GLN A 170 3.66 24.44 15.92
CA GLN A 170 4.13 23.53 14.88
C GLN A 170 3.63 23.95 13.49
N LYS A 171 2.40 24.47 13.38
CA LYS A 171 1.89 24.99 12.10
C LYS A 171 2.66 26.22 11.64
N GLU A 172 3.03 27.12 12.55
CA GLU A 172 3.87 28.28 12.25
C GLU A 172 5.24 27.85 11.70
N TRP A 173 5.93 26.92 12.36
CA TRP A 173 7.20 26.37 11.86
C TRP A 173 7.06 25.69 10.50
N VAL A 174 5.96 24.96 10.28
CA VAL A 174 5.70 24.31 8.99
C VAL A 174 5.48 25.32 7.87
N GLN A 175 4.80 26.43 8.15
CA GLN A 175 4.66 27.53 7.18
C GLN A 175 6.03 28.14 6.84
N ASP A 176 6.91 28.26 7.83
CA ASP A 176 8.29 28.73 7.60
C ASP A 176 9.11 27.75 6.74
N PHE A 177 9.00 26.45 6.98
CA PHE A 177 9.64 25.44 6.12
C PHE A 177 9.07 25.42 4.69
N GLN A 178 7.78 25.74 4.52
CA GLN A 178 7.15 25.87 3.21
C GLN A 178 7.65 27.11 2.45
N SER A 179 7.77 28.26 3.13
CA SER A 179 8.21 29.50 2.51
C SER A 179 9.66 29.44 2.02
N HIS A 180 10.51 28.67 2.71
CA HIS A 180 11.92 28.48 2.36
C HIS A 180 12.19 27.33 1.37
N HIS A 181 11.16 26.67 0.84
CA HIS A 181 11.28 25.50 -0.05
C HIS A 181 12.09 24.33 0.55
N ASP A 182 12.09 24.20 1.89
CA ASP A 182 12.77 23.10 2.58
C ASP A 182 11.94 21.80 2.58
N LEU A 183 10.70 21.84 2.08
CA LEU A 183 9.83 20.67 1.94
C LEU A 183 9.77 20.22 0.48
N ARG A 184 9.97 18.91 0.28
CA ARG A 184 9.78 18.29 -1.03
C ARG A 184 9.02 16.98 -0.91
N THR A 185 8.33 16.59 -1.97
CA THR A 185 7.78 15.24 -2.11
C THR A 185 8.69 14.45 -3.03
N SER A 186 9.22 13.33 -2.55
CA SER A 186 10.12 12.47 -3.32
C SER A 186 9.53 11.06 -3.47
N PHE A 187 9.87 10.41 -4.59
CA PHE A 187 9.52 9.01 -4.81
C PHE A 187 10.49 8.12 -4.04
N ARG A 188 9.95 7.30 -3.13
CA ARG A 188 10.75 6.47 -2.24
C ARG A 188 10.85 5.05 -2.78
N THR A 189 11.97 4.72 -3.42
CA THR A 189 12.26 3.34 -3.88
C THR A 189 12.43 2.36 -2.73
N SER A 190 12.81 2.85 -1.54
CA SER A 190 12.97 2.02 -0.35
C SER A 190 11.66 1.36 0.11
N PHE A 191 10.50 1.85 -0.33
CA PHE A 191 9.21 1.17 -0.15
C PHE A 191 9.19 -0.24 -0.75
N PHE A 192 9.96 -0.48 -1.82
CA PHE A 192 10.11 -1.78 -2.46
C PHE A 192 11.26 -2.61 -1.91
N THR A 193 12.07 -2.13 -0.96
CA THR A 193 13.22 -2.90 -0.43
C THR A 193 13.19 -3.05 1.08
N ASN A 194 12.57 -2.13 1.80
CA ASN A 194 12.53 -2.14 3.26
C ASN A 194 11.42 -3.05 3.79
N SER A 195 11.61 -3.56 5.01
CA SER A 195 10.65 -4.40 5.72
C SER A 195 10.50 -3.95 7.19
N ASP A 196 10.54 -2.63 7.44
CA ASP A 196 10.33 -2.10 8.79
C ASP A 196 8.82 -2.08 9.10
N SER A 197 8.39 -2.73 10.18
CA SER A 197 6.97 -2.79 10.57
C SER A 197 6.62 -1.84 11.73
N GLN A 198 7.61 -1.13 12.28
CA GLN A 198 7.40 -0.26 13.44
C GLN A 198 6.85 1.13 13.07
N GLU A 199 7.16 1.60 11.86
CA GLU A 199 6.76 2.91 11.35
C GLU A 199 5.96 2.75 10.05
N PRO A 200 4.65 3.08 10.03
CA PRO A 200 3.81 2.99 8.84
C PRO A 200 4.36 3.77 7.62
N GLU A 201 5.14 4.83 7.86
CA GLU A 201 5.79 5.65 6.83
C GLU A 201 7.06 5.01 6.24
N LEU A 202 7.63 4.00 6.91
CA LEU A 202 8.82 3.26 6.47
C LEU A 202 8.52 1.81 6.07
N ALA A 203 7.27 1.38 6.24
CA ALA A 203 6.82 0.04 5.89
C ALA A 203 6.91 -0.20 4.38
N GLY A 204 7.57 -1.29 4.00
CA GLY A 204 7.68 -1.71 2.61
C GLY A 204 6.81 -2.91 2.26
N ILE A 205 6.61 -3.12 0.95
CA ILE A 205 5.62 -4.07 0.42
C ILE A 205 6.18 -5.47 0.12
N LEU A 206 7.50 -5.63 0.04
CA LEU A 206 8.14 -6.90 -0.37
C LEU A 206 7.71 -8.11 0.45
N GLY A 207 7.63 -7.96 1.78
CA GLY A 207 7.23 -9.07 2.65
C GLY A 207 5.83 -9.57 2.31
N ALA A 208 4.89 -8.65 2.03
CA ALA A 208 3.54 -8.99 1.61
C ALA A 208 3.49 -9.64 0.22
N VAL A 209 4.35 -9.19 -0.71
CA VAL A 209 4.47 -9.77 -2.05
C VAL A 209 4.97 -11.22 -1.96
N PHE A 210 6.08 -11.47 -1.26
CA PHE A 210 6.61 -12.82 -1.10
C PHE A 210 5.65 -13.73 -0.34
N GLY A 211 4.97 -13.23 0.71
CA GLY A 211 3.94 -13.99 1.43
C GLY A 211 2.79 -14.42 0.51
N SER A 212 2.34 -13.53 -0.36
CA SER A 212 1.28 -13.82 -1.34
C SER A 212 1.75 -14.83 -2.40
N ILE A 213 2.99 -14.70 -2.90
CA ILE A 213 3.60 -15.64 -3.83
C ILE A 213 3.68 -17.04 -3.21
N PHE A 214 4.18 -17.17 -1.97
CA PHE A 214 4.28 -18.47 -1.30
C PHE A 214 2.92 -19.10 -1.05
N THR A 215 1.93 -18.29 -0.65
CA THR A 215 0.56 -18.78 -0.45
C THR A 215 -0.04 -19.33 -1.75
N LEU A 216 0.14 -18.63 -2.86
CA LEU A 216 -0.31 -19.07 -4.18
C LEU A 216 0.44 -20.32 -4.65
N MET A 217 1.76 -20.39 -4.46
CA MET A 217 2.54 -21.58 -4.80
C MET A 217 2.07 -22.82 -4.04
N ILE A 218 1.87 -22.69 -2.73
CA ILE A 218 1.38 -23.80 -1.88
C ILE A 218 -0.02 -24.23 -2.33
N ALA A 219 -0.92 -23.28 -2.56
CA ALA A 219 -2.27 -23.59 -3.05
C ALA A 219 -2.24 -24.29 -4.41
N LEU A 220 -1.37 -23.85 -5.33
CA LEU A 220 -1.20 -24.46 -6.64
C LEU A 220 -0.66 -25.89 -6.52
N ALA A 221 0.36 -26.11 -5.68
CA ALA A 221 0.95 -27.43 -5.46
C ALA A 221 -0.05 -28.44 -4.86
N ILE A 222 -0.99 -27.98 -4.03
CA ILE A 222 -2.06 -28.82 -3.47
C ILE A 222 -3.18 -29.06 -4.50
N ALA A 223 -3.54 -28.04 -5.29
CA ALA A 223 -4.63 -28.13 -6.26
C ALA A 223 -4.28 -28.95 -7.51
N PHE A 224 -3.00 -28.99 -7.89
CA PHE A 224 -2.46 -29.72 -9.03
C PHE A 224 -1.34 -30.66 -8.55
N PRO A 225 -1.69 -31.84 -7.99
CA PRO A 225 -0.71 -32.82 -7.50
C PRO A 225 0.14 -33.43 -8.63
#